data_AF-A0A3L7SKX4-F1
#
_entry.id   AF-A0A3L7SKX4-F1
#
_cell.length_a   1.000
_cell.length_b   1.000
_cell.length_c   1.000
_cell.angle_alpha   90.00
_cell.angle_beta   90.00
_cell.angle_gamma   90.00
#
_symmetry.space_group_name_H-M   'P 1'
#
loop_
_entity.id
_entity.type
_entity.pdbx_description
1 polymer ?
#
loop_
_entity_poly.entity_id
_entity_poly.type
_entity_poly.pdbx_seq_one_letter_code
_entity_poly.pdbx_strand_id
1 'polypeptide(L)'
;VEQVGGPPVNTYDLAESFKPATPGSGPDLHRRSLYTLWRRTGPGPVLESFDVPKRAVCVARRDTTNTALHALVLLNGPQFVEASRVLAQKLLTGYPPGAGDISPLLAEGFERLTSRRPDEAETAILRSMHAEQLAWYTAHPDDAQKLLTVGSVPADPTLLPVDVASLAGVLSALLNYDGTVVKR
;
A
#
# COMPACT_ATOMS: atom_id res chain seq x y z
N VAL A 1 2.47 0.55 14.92
CA VAL A 1 1.20 0.34 15.64
C VAL A 1 1.29 -0.98 16.37
N GLU A 2 1.45 -0.92 17.70
CA GLU A 2 1.77 -2.09 18.53
C GLU A 2 0.69 -2.43 19.57
N GLN A 3 -0.43 -1.71 19.58
CA GLN A 3 -1.49 -2.00 20.55
C GLN A 3 -2.17 -3.34 20.22
N VAL A 4 -2.07 -4.28 21.15
CA VAL A 4 -2.73 -5.60 21.08
C VAL A 4 -4.10 -5.51 21.76
N GLY A 5 -5.13 -6.09 21.15
CA GLY A 5 -6.50 -6.08 21.67
C GLY A 5 -7.25 -4.76 21.43
N GLY A 6 -8.49 -4.67 21.93
CA GLY A 6 -9.36 -3.49 21.79
C GLY A 6 -10.40 -3.60 20.66
N PRO A 7 -11.21 -2.55 20.46
CA PRO A 7 -12.28 -2.55 19.47
C PRO A 7 -11.74 -2.63 18.04
N PRO A 8 -12.58 -3.06 17.08
CA PRO A 8 -12.22 -3.04 15.67
C PRO A 8 -12.12 -1.60 15.14
N VAL A 9 -11.33 -1.43 14.09
CA VAL A 9 -11.13 -0.16 13.38
C VAL A 9 -11.98 -0.05 12.14
N ASN A 10 -12.29 1.20 11.78
CA ASN A 10 -13.00 1.52 10.56
C ASN A 10 -12.01 1.94 9.47
N THR A 11 -11.82 1.08 8.48
CA THR A 11 -10.95 1.31 7.33
C THR A 11 -11.62 2.22 6.29
N TYR A 12 -10.82 2.77 5.36
CA TYR A 12 -11.30 3.67 4.31
C TYR A 12 -12.43 3.07 3.47
N ASP A 13 -12.38 1.78 3.16
CA ASP A 13 -13.32 1.09 2.29
C ASP A 13 -14.72 0.95 2.90
N LEU A 14 -14.87 1.07 4.21
CA LEU A 14 -16.18 0.94 4.86
C LEU A 14 -17.16 2.05 4.50
N ALA A 15 -16.67 3.20 4.03
CA ALA A 15 -17.49 4.26 3.49
C ALA A 15 -18.30 3.79 2.27
N GLU A 16 -17.73 2.88 1.47
CA GLU A 16 -18.32 2.32 0.25
C GLU A 16 -19.05 0.99 0.51
N SER A 17 -19.16 0.57 1.77
CA SER A 17 -19.82 -0.69 2.12
C SER A 17 -21.35 -0.60 2.01
N PHE A 18 -22.01 -1.76 1.87
CA PHE A 18 -23.48 -1.84 1.87
C PHE A 18 -24.16 -1.17 3.09
N LYS A 19 -23.44 -1.06 4.21
CA LYS A 19 -23.85 -0.29 5.38
C LYS A 19 -22.73 0.70 5.71
N PRO A 20 -22.69 1.86 5.06
CA PRO A 20 -21.58 2.80 5.18
C PRO A 20 -21.21 3.10 6.62
N ALA A 21 -19.91 3.18 6.91
CA ALA A 21 -19.38 3.67 8.17
C ALA A 21 -18.28 4.67 7.89
N THR A 22 -18.27 5.76 8.64
CA THR A 22 -17.20 6.76 8.53
C THR A 22 -15.85 6.12 8.89
N PRO A 23 -14.81 6.28 8.04
CA PRO A 23 -13.47 5.85 8.37
C PRO A 23 -13.01 6.46 9.70
N GLY A 24 -12.25 5.71 10.48
CA GLY A 24 -11.65 6.22 11.71
C GLY A 24 -10.56 7.25 11.42
N SER A 25 -9.89 7.73 12.47
CA SER A 25 -8.73 8.61 12.35
C SER A 25 -7.58 8.12 13.21
N GLY A 26 -6.34 8.39 12.77
CA GLY A 26 -5.12 8.00 13.47
C GLY A 26 -5.11 6.51 13.88
N PRO A 27 -5.05 6.19 15.19
CA PRO A 27 -4.98 4.80 15.65
C PRO A 27 -6.25 3.97 15.33
N ASP A 28 -7.40 4.63 15.15
CA ASP A 28 -8.67 4.00 14.82
C ASP A 28 -8.85 3.75 13.31
N LEU A 29 -7.83 4.08 12.52
CA LEU A 29 -7.73 3.81 11.08
C LEU A 29 -6.54 2.90 10.77
N HIS A 30 -5.40 3.17 11.41
CA HIS A 30 -4.15 2.43 11.20
C HIS A 30 -3.95 1.38 12.28
N ARG A 31 -4.47 0.17 12.04
CA ARG A 31 -4.22 -1.03 12.86
C ARG A 31 -3.92 -2.24 11.99
N ARG A 32 -3.40 -3.31 12.61
CA ARG A 32 -3.20 -4.60 11.92
C ARG A 32 -4.55 -5.05 11.34
N SER A 33 -4.52 -5.61 10.14
CA SER A 33 -5.72 -6.06 9.41
C SER A 33 -6.61 -7.03 10.21
N LEU A 34 -6.04 -7.74 11.19
CA LEU A 34 -6.79 -8.57 12.13
C LEU A 34 -7.89 -7.81 12.89
N TYR A 35 -7.73 -6.51 13.10
CA TYR A 35 -8.66 -5.67 13.87
C TYR A 35 -9.65 -4.91 13.00
N THR A 36 -9.81 -5.23 11.72
CA THR A 36 -10.80 -4.54 10.86
C THR A 36 -12.24 -4.96 11.20
N LEU A 37 -13.18 -4.03 11.08
CA LEU A 37 -14.60 -4.32 11.25
C LEU A 37 -15.09 -5.36 10.22
N TRP A 38 -15.64 -6.48 10.70
CA TRP A 38 -16.22 -7.52 9.84
C TRP A 38 -17.65 -7.87 10.25
N ARG A 39 -18.63 -7.37 9.49
CA ARG A 39 -20.05 -7.59 9.75
C ARG A 39 -20.54 -8.88 9.08
N ARG A 40 -21.54 -9.53 9.69
CA ARG A 40 -22.11 -10.80 9.19
C ARG A 40 -22.83 -10.66 7.85
N THR A 41 -23.54 -9.55 7.62
CA THR A 41 -24.39 -9.31 6.44
C THR A 41 -23.87 -8.22 5.50
N GLY A 42 -22.60 -7.82 5.65
CA GLY A 42 -21.98 -6.78 4.83
C GLY A 42 -20.52 -6.59 5.23
N PRO A 43 -19.63 -7.52 4.86
CA PRO A 43 -18.18 -7.32 5.01
C PRO A 43 -17.70 -6.03 4.32
N GLY A 44 -16.48 -5.59 4.66
CA GLY A 44 -15.87 -4.45 3.98
C GLY A 44 -15.64 -4.75 2.49
N PRO A 45 -15.83 -3.78 1.57
CA PRO A 45 -15.65 -3.97 0.12
C PRO A 45 -14.30 -4.54 -0.28
N VAL A 46 -13.22 -4.17 0.43
CA VAL A 46 -11.90 -4.75 0.16
C VAL A 46 -11.90 -6.24 0.53
N LEU A 47 -12.46 -6.62 1.68
CA LEU A 47 -12.56 -8.03 2.07
C LEU A 47 -13.41 -8.83 1.07
N GLU A 48 -14.53 -8.26 0.61
CA GLU A 48 -15.37 -8.87 -0.42
C GLU A 48 -14.63 -9.06 -1.74
N SER A 49 -13.91 -8.02 -2.18
CA SER A 49 -13.10 -8.08 -3.40
C SER A 49 -12.06 -9.18 -3.33
N PHE A 50 -11.52 -9.46 -2.13
CA PHE A 50 -10.54 -10.53 -1.89
C PHE A 50 -11.19 -11.87 -1.52
N ASP A 51 -12.46 -12.12 -1.83
CA ASP A 51 -13.14 -13.41 -1.59
C ASP A 51 -13.22 -13.81 -0.11
N VAL A 52 -13.57 -12.85 0.77
CA VAL A 52 -13.87 -13.17 2.18
C VAL A 52 -15.05 -14.15 2.27
N PRO A 53 -14.95 -15.24 3.06
CA PRO A 53 -16.04 -16.18 3.19
C PRO A 53 -17.25 -15.57 3.90
N LYS A 54 -18.46 -15.90 3.44
CA LYS A 54 -19.70 -15.47 4.09
C LYS A 54 -19.86 -16.20 5.42
N ARG A 55 -20.06 -15.47 6.51
CA ARG A 55 -20.34 -16.02 7.86
C ARG A 55 -21.72 -16.70 8.01
N ALA A 56 -22.44 -16.91 6.92
CA ALA A 56 -23.70 -17.64 6.88
C ALA A 56 -23.52 -19.12 6.54
N VAL A 57 -22.36 -19.51 5.99
CA VAL A 57 -22.06 -20.87 5.56
C VAL A 57 -20.72 -21.32 6.13
N CYS A 58 -20.58 -22.62 6.39
CA CYS A 58 -19.29 -23.18 6.80
C CYS A 58 -18.36 -23.23 5.59
N VAL A 59 -17.15 -22.70 5.73
CA VAL A 59 -16.11 -22.72 4.68
C VAL A 59 -14.87 -23.36 5.28
N ALA A 60 -14.60 -24.62 4.91
CA ALA A 60 -13.46 -25.39 5.42
C ALA A 60 -12.14 -25.01 4.72
N ARG A 61 -12.21 -24.55 3.47
CA ARG A 61 -11.06 -24.12 2.66
C ARG A 61 -11.44 -22.87 1.88
N ARG A 62 -10.51 -21.92 1.81
CA ARG A 62 -10.65 -20.71 0.98
C ARG A 62 -10.15 -21.00 -0.43
N ASP A 63 -10.85 -20.46 -1.41
CA ASP A 63 -10.44 -20.58 -2.81
C ASP A 63 -9.18 -19.74 -3.07
N THR A 64 -8.37 -20.21 -4.02
CA THR A 64 -7.20 -19.48 -4.52
C THR A 64 -7.61 -18.71 -5.76
N THR A 65 -7.61 -17.39 -5.68
CA THR A 65 -8.12 -16.50 -6.72
C THR A 65 -7.11 -15.36 -6.99
N ASN A 66 -6.92 -15.05 -8.27
CA ASN A 66 -6.11 -13.91 -8.72
C ASN A 66 -6.91 -13.15 -9.78
N THR A 67 -7.95 -12.45 -9.35
CA THR A 67 -8.84 -11.73 -10.25
C THR A 67 -8.27 -10.33 -10.55
N ALA A 68 -8.60 -9.77 -11.72
CA ALA A 68 -8.23 -8.39 -12.06
C ALA A 68 -8.75 -7.37 -11.03
N LEU A 69 -9.84 -7.69 -10.33
CA LEU A 69 -10.40 -6.85 -9.27
C LEU A 69 -9.42 -6.75 -8.07
N HIS A 70 -8.71 -7.82 -7.72
CA HIS A 70 -7.70 -7.77 -6.65
C HIS A 70 -6.59 -6.77 -7.00
N ALA A 71 -6.08 -6.86 -8.23
CA ALA A 71 -5.06 -5.94 -8.73
C ALA A 71 -5.58 -4.48 -8.74
N LEU A 72 -6.82 -4.26 -9.16
CA LEU A 72 -7.40 -2.92 -9.19
C LEU A 72 -7.52 -2.30 -7.79
N VAL A 73 -7.93 -3.10 -6.80
CA VAL A 73 -8.02 -2.66 -5.39
C VAL A 73 -6.65 -2.30 -4.83
N LEU A 74 -5.63 -3.13 -5.06
CA LEU A 74 -4.27 -2.87 -4.59
C LEU A 74 -3.64 -1.65 -5.24
N LEU A 75 -3.94 -1.40 -6.52
CA LEU A 75 -3.37 -0.29 -7.27
C LEU A 75 -3.99 1.06 -6.90
N ASN A 76 -5.31 1.09 -6.64
CA ASN A 76 -6.06 2.35 -6.51
C ASN A 76 -6.58 2.62 -5.10
N GLY A 77 -6.68 1.61 -4.24
CA GLY A 77 -7.26 1.76 -2.92
C GLY A 77 -6.46 2.78 -2.09
N PRO A 78 -7.11 3.78 -1.44
CA PRO A 78 -6.42 4.84 -0.71
C PRO A 78 -5.53 4.27 0.41
N GLN A 79 -5.91 3.14 0.99
CA GLN A 79 -5.10 2.42 1.98
C GLN A 79 -3.76 1.93 1.42
N PHE A 80 -3.74 1.43 0.17
CA PHE A 80 -2.54 0.88 -0.46
C PHE A 80 -1.64 1.99 -1.02
N VAL A 81 -2.24 3.04 -1.59
CA VAL A 81 -1.52 4.24 -2.05
C VAL A 81 -0.90 4.99 -0.86
N GLU A 82 -1.63 5.12 0.25
CA GLU A 82 -1.08 5.68 1.48
C GLU A 82 0.06 4.79 2.02
N ALA A 83 -0.12 3.47 2.01
CA ALA A 83 0.90 2.54 2.50
C ALA A 83 2.20 2.61 1.68
N SER A 84 2.12 2.69 0.34
CA SER A 84 3.29 2.83 -0.52
C SER A 84 4.03 4.14 -0.27
N ARG A 85 3.29 5.26 -0.13
CA ARG A 85 3.86 6.56 0.22
C ARG A 85 4.52 6.57 1.59
N VAL A 86 3.85 6.05 2.62
CA VAL A 86 4.41 6.01 3.98
C VAL A 86 5.63 5.10 4.04
N LEU A 87 5.66 4.00 3.27
CA LEU A 87 6.85 3.18 3.14
C LEU A 87 7.98 3.93 2.42
N ALA A 88 7.70 4.66 1.34
CA ALA A 88 8.68 5.51 0.65
C ALA A 88 9.30 6.53 1.59
N GLN A 89 8.48 7.26 2.36
CA GLN A 89 8.97 8.23 3.35
C GLN A 89 9.89 7.58 4.40
N LYS A 90 9.53 6.40 4.90
CA LYS A 90 10.37 5.66 5.87
C LYS A 90 11.71 5.25 5.29
N LEU A 91 11.74 4.83 4.02
CA LEU A 91 12.98 4.45 3.33
C LEU A 91 13.86 5.68 3.06
N LEU A 92 13.25 6.82 2.72
CA LEU A 92 13.96 8.08 2.51
C LEU A 92 14.43 8.73 3.82
N THR A 93 13.87 8.34 4.97
CA THR A 93 14.28 8.88 6.27
C THR A 93 15.72 8.48 6.57
N GLY A 94 16.63 9.47 6.64
CA GLY A 94 18.06 9.23 6.83
C GLY A 94 18.84 8.98 5.54
N TYR A 95 18.16 9.00 4.39
CA TYR A 95 18.80 9.00 3.08
C TYR A 95 18.98 10.45 2.60
N PRO A 96 20.20 10.90 2.26
CA PRO A 96 20.41 12.27 1.82
C PRO A 96 19.60 12.59 0.56
N PRO A 97 18.87 13.72 0.51
CA PRO A 97 18.19 14.16 -0.71
C PRO A 97 19.18 14.25 -1.87
N GLY A 98 18.81 13.68 -3.03
CA GLY A 98 19.66 13.68 -4.22
C GLY A 98 20.91 12.79 -4.13
N ALA A 99 21.01 11.88 -3.15
CA ALA A 99 22.04 10.85 -3.20
C ALA A 99 21.89 9.99 -4.46
N GLY A 100 23.00 9.77 -5.16
CA GLY A 100 22.99 9.36 -6.57
C GLY A 100 22.55 7.91 -6.84
N ASP A 101 22.53 7.04 -5.83
CA ASP A 101 22.16 5.63 -6.02
C ASP A 101 21.02 5.18 -5.09
N ILE A 102 19.81 5.16 -5.64
CA ILE A 102 18.58 4.71 -4.97
C ILE A 102 18.49 3.18 -4.83
N SER A 103 19.41 2.41 -5.43
CA SER A 103 19.36 0.94 -5.47
C SER A 103 19.23 0.28 -4.08
N PRO A 104 19.91 0.76 -3.02
CA PRO A 104 19.74 0.21 -1.67
C PRO A 104 18.29 0.33 -1.15
N LEU A 105 17.63 1.47 -1.42
CA LEU A 105 16.25 1.71 -1.00
C LEU A 105 15.27 0.85 -1.80
N LEU A 106 15.53 0.65 -3.10
CA LEU A 106 14.74 -0.27 -3.94
C LEU A 106 14.87 -1.71 -3.46
N ALA A 107 16.09 -2.17 -3.15
CA ALA A 107 16.33 -3.52 -2.64
C ALA A 107 15.71 -3.75 -1.25
N GLU A 108 15.73 -2.75 -0.38
CA GLU A 108 15.07 -2.81 0.92
C GLU A 108 13.55 -2.80 0.79
N GLY A 109 12.98 -1.93 -0.06
CA GLY A 109 11.55 -1.92 -0.35
C GLY A 109 11.06 -3.26 -0.91
N PHE A 110 11.80 -3.83 -1.85
CA PHE A 110 11.51 -5.14 -2.43
C PHE A 110 11.54 -6.25 -1.37
N GLU A 111 12.56 -6.27 -0.51
CA GLU A 111 12.67 -7.27 0.56
C GLU A 111 11.56 -7.14 1.60
N ARG A 112 11.19 -5.93 1.99
CA ARG A 112 10.08 -5.71 2.94
C ARG A 112 8.73 -6.18 2.41
N LEU A 113 8.52 -6.16 1.09
CA LEU A 113 7.27 -6.57 0.46
C LEU A 113 7.25 -8.05 0.06
N THR A 114 8.37 -8.58 -0.44
CA THR A 114 8.44 -9.95 -0.99
C THR A 114 9.15 -10.95 -0.06
N SER A 115 9.75 -10.48 1.05
CA SER A 115 10.57 -11.27 1.97
C SER A 115 11.83 -11.90 1.36
N ARG A 116 12.33 -11.37 0.23
CA ARG A 116 13.61 -11.77 -0.38
C ARG A 116 14.30 -10.59 -1.05
N ARG A 117 15.60 -10.71 -1.36
CA ARG A 117 16.30 -9.72 -2.19
C ARG A 117 15.89 -9.84 -3.67
N PRO A 118 15.87 -8.72 -4.42
CA PRO A 118 15.72 -8.78 -5.86
C PRO A 118 16.97 -9.39 -6.51
N ASP A 119 16.80 -10.05 -7.65
CA ASP A 119 17.93 -10.45 -8.49
C ASP A 119 18.45 -9.28 -9.36
N GLU A 120 19.47 -9.52 -10.18
CA GLU A 120 20.06 -8.48 -11.04
C GLU A 120 19.06 -7.94 -12.08
N ALA A 121 18.19 -8.80 -12.63
CA ALA A 121 17.21 -8.40 -13.62
C ALA A 121 16.09 -7.57 -13.00
N GLU A 122 15.57 -8.00 -11.84
CA GLU A 122 14.58 -7.25 -11.06
C GLU A 122 15.15 -5.90 -10.60
N THR A 123 16.40 -5.87 -10.15
CA THR A 123 17.07 -4.61 -9.77
C THR A 123 17.14 -3.63 -10.94
N ALA A 124 17.49 -4.12 -12.14
CA ALA A 124 17.52 -3.29 -13.34
C ALA A 124 16.12 -2.72 -13.69
N ILE A 125 15.08 -3.54 -13.59
CA ILE A 125 13.68 -3.13 -13.84
C ILE A 125 13.26 -2.05 -12.83
N LEU A 126 13.50 -2.27 -11.53
CA LEU A 126 13.13 -1.31 -10.48
C LEU A 126 13.83 0.04 -10.66
N ARG A 127 15.09 0.03 -11.10
CA ARG A 127 15.84 1.25 -11.41
C ARG A 127 15.26 2.00 -12.62
N SER A 128 14.92 1.28 -13.68
CA SER A 128 14.27 1.88 -14.86
C SER A 128 12.95 2.53 -14.45
N MET A 129 12.12 1.78 -13.73
CA MET A 129 10.82 2.27 -13.27
C MET A 129 10.97 3.50 -12.37
N HIS A 130 11.90 3.49 -11.41
CA HIS A 130 12.16 4.67 -10.58
C HIS A 130 12.60 5.88 -11.39
N ALA A 131 13.49 5.69 -12.37
CA ALA A 131 13.98 6.78 -13.22
C ALA A 131 12.83 7.39 -14.06
N GLU A 132 11.94 6.56 -14.59
CA GLU A 132 10.74 7.01 -15.31
C GLU A 132 9.80 7.82 -14.39
N GLN A 133 9.53 7.31 -13.18
CA GLN A 133 8.70 8.01 -12.21
C GLN A 133 9.33 9.33 -11.76
N LEU A 134 10.64 9.35 -11.53
CA LEU A 134 11.38 10.55 -11.15
C LEU A 134 11.31 11.62 -12.24
N ALA A 135 11.50 11.23 -13.51
CA ALA A 135 11.38 12.12 -14.64
C ALA A 135 9.96 12.70 -14.76
N TRP A 136 8.92 11.85 -14.58
CA TRP A 136 7.53 12.29 -14.61
C TRP A 136 7.21 13.32 -13.53
N TYR A 137 7.54 13.03 -12.26
CA TYR A 137 7.20 13.92 -11.14
C TYR A 137 8.07 15.17 -11.07
N THR A 138 9.27 15.13 -11.65
CA THR A 138 10.09 16.35 -11.83
C THR A 138 9.45 17.28 -12.86
N ALA A 139 8.86 16.74 -13.93
CA ALA A 139 8.13 17.53 -14.92
C ALA A 139 6.73 17.97 -14.42
N HIS A 140 6.12 17.21 -13.51
CA HIS A 140 4.77 17.44 -12.98
C HIS A 140 4.75 17.47 -11.44
N PRO A 141 5.31 18.52 -10.81
CA PRO A 141 5.38 18.61 -9.35
C PRO A 141 4.00 18.64 -8.68
N ASP A 142 2.97 19.15 -9.35
CA ASP A 142 1.59 19.17 -8.85
C ASP A 142 1.03 17.76 -8.66
N ASP A 143 1.42 16.80 -9.51
CA ASP A 143 0.96 15.41 -9.39
C ASP A 143 1.63 14.68 -8.22
N ALA A 144 2.89 15.04 -7.92
CA ALA A 144 3.55 14.57 -6.70
C ALA A 144 2.77 15.04 -5.47
N GLN A 145 2.37 16.32 -5.43
CA GLN A 145 1.57 16.86 -4.32
C GLN A 145 0.22 16.14 -4.19
N LYS A 146 -0.48 15.89 -5.29
CA LYS A 146 -1.74 15.12 -5.27
C LYS A 146 -1.54 13.74 -4.64
N LEU A 147 -0.51 13.00 -5.05
CA LEU A 147 -0.20 11.68 -4.48
C LEU A 147 0.12 11.79 -2.98
N LEU A 148 0.85 12.83 -2.57
CA LEU A 148 1.22 13.04 -1.17
C LEU A 148 0.01 13.34 -0.26
N THR A 149 -1.07 13.89 -0.82
CA THR A 149 -2.31 14.14 -0.09
C THR A 149 -3.23 12.92 0.06
N VAL A 150 -2.88 11.77 -0.55
CA VAL A 150 -3.70 10.56 -0.42
C VAL A 150 -3.52 9.92 0.96
N GLY A 151 -4.67 9.67 1.62
CA GLY A 151 -4.74 9.09 2.95
C GLY A 151 -4.84 10.13 4.06
N SER A 152 -4.67 9.70 5.31
CA SER A 152 -4.78 10.52 6.52
C SER A 152 -3.43 10.80 7.19
N VAL A 153 -2.36 10.06 6.85
CA VAL A 153 -1.01 10.30 7.38
C VAL A 153 -0.45 11.55 6.70
N PRO A 154 0.00 12.58 7.44
CA PRO A 154 0.61 13.75 6.82
C PRO A 154 1.91 13.38 6.08
N ALA A 155 2.22 14.11 5.02
CA ALA A 155 3.53 14.00 4.37
C ALA A 155 4.62 14.60 5.27
N ASP A 156 5.82 14.03 5.22
CA ASP A 156 6.97 14.57 5.96
C ASP A 156 7.51 15.82 5.23
N PRO A 157 7.48 17.01 5.87
CA PRO A 157 7.90 18.26 5.23
C PRO A 157 9.42 18.34 4.99
N THR A 158 10.21 17.45 5.60
CA THR A 158 11.67 17.43 5.43
C THR A 158 12.13 16.73 4.15
N LEU A 159 11.24 15.94 3.53
CA LEU A 159 11.52 15.17 2.32
C LEU A 159 11.06 15.92 1.08
N LEU A 160 11.76 15.73 -0.04
CA LEU A 160 11.35 16.28 -1.32
C LEU A 160 10.11 15.53 -1.84
N PRO A 161 9.00 16.24 -2.17
CA PRO A 161 7.77 15.62 -2.67
C PRO A 161 7.98 14.69 -3.87
N VAL A 162 8.88 15.09 -4.78
CA VAL A 162 9.21 14.36 -6.00
C VAL A 162 9.86 13.02 -5.66
N ASP A 163 10.83 12.99 -4.75
CA ASP A 163 11.54 11.77 -4.34
C ASP A 163 10.58 10.79 -3.64
N VAL A 164 9.68 11.32 -2.80
CA VAL A 164 8.65 10.51 -2.13
C VAL A 164 7.69 9.92 -3.16
N ALA A 165 7.21 10.73 -4.11
CA ALA A 165 6.25 10.28 -5.11
C ALA A 165 6.87 9.25 -6.08
N SER A 166 8.12 9.47 -6.53
CA SER A 166 8.80 8.55 -7.46
C SER A 166 9.01 7.17 -6.83
N LEU A 167 9.48 7.14 -5.57
CA LEU A 167 9.66 5.89 -4.84
C LEU A 167 8.32 5.24 -4.48
N ALA A 168 7.31 6.03 -4.10
CA ALA A 168 5.97 5.53 -3.79
C ALA A 168 5.31 4.85 -4.99
N GLY A 169 5.54 5.37 -6.22
CA GLY A 169 5.05 4.75 -7.45
C GLY A 169 5.61 3.34 -7.67
N VAL A 170 6.93 3.18 -7.48
CA VAL A 170 7.59 1.86 -7.57
C VAL A 170 7.07 0.91 -6.49
N LEU A 171 6.93 1.39 -5.24
CA LEU A 171 6.42 0.58 -4.14
C LEU A 171 4.94 0.21 -4.31
N SER A 172 4.13 1.07 -4.93
CA SER A 172 2.74 0.77 -5.27
C SER A 172 2.65 -0.36 -6.31
N ALA A 173 3.51 -0.33 -7.33
CA ALA A 173 3.61 -1.42 -8.29
C ALA A 173 4.09 -2.73 -7.62
N LEU A 174 5.05 -2.65 -6.70
CA LEU A 174 5.51 -3.81 -5.93
C LEU A 174 4.44 -4.37 -4.99
N LEU A 175 3.57 -3.53 -4.41
CA LEU A 175 2.41 -4.00 -3.63
C LEU A 175 1.41 -4.76 -4.50
N ASN A 176 1.37 -4.46 -5.80
CA ASN A 176 0.51 -5.13 -6.79
C ASN A 176 1.15 -6.39 -7.39
N TYR A 177 2.45 -6.60 -7.20
CA TYR A 177 3.19 -7.73 -7.77
C TYR A 177 2.76 -9.08 -7.16
N ASP A 178 2.70 -10.12 -7.99
CA ASP A 178 2.26 -11.46 -7.55
C ASP A 178 3.13 -12.03 -6.43
N GLY A 179 4.44 -11.74 -6.44
CA GLY A 179 5.37 -12.15 -5.39
C GLY A 179 5.09 -11.53 -4.01
N THR A 180 4.33 -10.43 -3.95
CA THR A 180 3.89 -9.80 -2.71
C THR A 180 2.52 -10.33 -2.26
N VAL A 181 1.64 -10.66 -3.21
CA VAL A 181 0.23 -10.96 -2.94
C VAL A 181 -0.01 -12.45 -2.75
N VAL A 182 0.68 -13.31 -3.52
CA VAL A 182 0.39 -14.74 -3.62
C VAL A 182 1.55 -15.54 -3.04
N LYS A 183 1.21 -16.52 -2.19
CA LYS A 183 2.17 -17.51 -1.71
C LYS A 183 2.49 -18.49 -2.84
N ARG A 184 3.76 -18.54 -3.27
CA ARG A 184 4.28 -19.57 -4.17
C ARG A 184 4.53 -20.89 -3.42
#